data_AF-A0A2D4RXP1-F1
#
_entry.id   AF-A0A2D4RXP1-F1
#
_cell.length_a   1.000
_cell.length_b   1.000
_cell.length_c   1.000
_cell.angle_alpha   90.00
_cell.angle_beta   90.00
_cell.angle_gamma   90.00
#
_symmetry.space_group_name_H-M   'P 1'
#
loop_
_entity.id
_entity.type
_entity.pdbx_description
1 polymer ?
#
loop_
_entity_poly.entity_id
_entity_poly.type
_entity_poly.pdbx_seq_one_letter_code
_entity_poly.pdbx_strand_id
1 'polypeptide(L)'
;MAKKERLDVIINDMNRNPHHWRLDQFHAMHRNGMKIWIGNGFFGYHVEQPNYYEPTLREKWQLHKALRRLRAYIADYIANKRTPPKSPTTP
;
A
#
# COMPACT_ATOMS: atom_id res chain seq x y z
N MET A 1 -6.50 14.14 15.42
CA MET A 1 -6.15 14.06 13.98
C MET A 1 -7.34 13.52 13.22
N ALA A 2 -7.79 14.26 12.19
CA ALA A 2 -9.05 14.01 11.50
C ALA A 2 -8.95 12.79 10.57
N LYS A 3 -10.01 11.97 10.58
CA LYS A 3 -10.14 10.64 9.96
C LYS A 3 -9.81 10.56 8.45
N LYS A 4 -9.83 11.71 7.75
CA LYS A 4 -9.71 11.83 6.29
C LYS A 4 -8.26 11.97 5.80
N GLU A 5 -7.34 12.40 6.66
CA GLU A 5 -5.94 12.65 6.27
C GLU A 5 -5.08 11.38 6.26
N ARG A 6 -5.59 10.24 6.72
CA ARG A 6 -4.77 9.03 6.92
C ARG A 6 -4.53 8.24 5.64
N LEU A 7 -5.53 8.12 4.75
CA LEU A 7 -5.41 7.28 3.55
C LEU A 7 -4.63 7.96 2.42
N ASP A 8 -4.79 9.27 2.22
CA ASP A 8 -3.99 10.00 1.23
C ASP A 8 -2.49 9.93 1.57
N VAL A 9 -2.14 9.99 2.86
CA VAL A 9 -0.75 9.80 3.35
C VAL A 9 -0.25 8.39 3.03
N ILE A 10 -1.08 7.37 3.29
CA ILE A 10 -0.77 5.97 2.97
C ILE A 10 -0.54 5.79 1.46
N ILE A 11 -1.42 6.34 0.63
CA ILE A 11 -1.34 6.24 -0.82
C ILE A 11 -0.13 7.00 -1.34
N ASN A 12 0.14 8.19 -0.81
CA ASN A 12 1.33 8.96 -1.17
C ASN A 12 2.60 8.23 -0.79
N ASP A 13 2.65 7.60 0.39
CA ASP A 13 3.77 6.78 0.81
C ASP A 13 3.94 5.53 -0.06
N MET A 14 2.87 4.79 -0.39
CA MET A 14 2.94 3.67 -1.35
C MET A 14 3.54 4.07 -2.70
N ASN A 15 3.21 5.26 -3.20
CA ASN A 15 3.72 5.75 -4.47
C ASN A 15 5.18 6.20 -4.38
N ARG A 16 5.60 6.81 -3.26
CA ARG A 16 6.97 7.34 -3.08
C ARG A 16 7.96 6.29 -2.58
N ASN A 17 7.52 5.39 -1.70
CA ASN A 17 8.33 4.39 -1.03
C ASN A 17 7.78 2.97 -1.22
N PRO A 18 7.55 2.51 -2.46
CA PRO A 18 6.95 1.19 -2.72
C PRO A 18 7.73 0.01 -2.12
N HIS A 19 9.03 0.19 -1.87
CA HIS A 19 9.91 -0.79 -1.24
C HIS A 19 9.65 -1.02 0.26
N HIS A 20 8.97 -0.09 0.94
CA HIS A 20 8.52 -0.29 2.32
C HIS A 20 7.27 -1.17 2.43
N TRP A 21 6.67 -1.50 1.28
CA TRP A 21 5.43 -2.25 1.20
C TRP A 21 5.69 -3.66 0.70
N ARG A 22 5.07 -4.61 1.38
CA ARG A 22 4.98 -6.01 0.95
C ARG A 22 3.54 -6.29 0.58
N LEU A 23 3.36 -7.09 -0.45
CA LEU A 23 2.04 -7.41 -1.01
C LEU A 23 1.93 -8.91 -1.15
N ASP A 24 0.87 -9.43 -0.56
CA ASP A 24 0.43 -10.81 -0.73
C ASP A 24 -0.90 -10.82 -1.50
N GLN A 25 -1.44 -12.02 -1.73
CA GLN A 25 -2.71 -12.20 -2.43
C GLN A 25 -3.86 -11.44 -1.74
N PHE A 26 -3.84 -11.34 -0.41
CA PHE A 26 -4.92 -10.81 0.42
C PHE A 26 -4.55 -9.61 1.28
N HIS A 27 -3.27 -9.23 1.39
CA HIS A 27 -2.84 -8.15 2.28
C HIS A 27 -1.76 -7.29 1.64
N ALA A 28 -1.77 -6.00 1.96
CA ALA A 28 -0.61 -5.12 1.84
C ALA A 28 -0.10 -4.74 3.24
N MET A 29 1.16 -5.05 3.51
CA MET A 29 1.81 -4.79 4.79
C MET A 29 2.91 -3.75 4.61
N HIS A 30 2.89 -2.71 5.45
CA HIS A 30 3.94 -1.72 5.51
C HIS A 30 4.98 -2.09 6.56
N ARG A 31 6.23 -1.64 6.39
CA ARG A 31 7.35 -1.90 7.32
C ARG A 31 7.07 -1.46 8.77
N ASN A 32 6.20 -0.46 8.99
CA ASN A 32 5.81 0.00 10.33
C ASN A 32 4.76 -0.89 11.02
N GLY A 33 4.35 -2.01 10.43
CA GLY A 33 3.32 -2.91 10.96
C GLY A 33 1.89 -2.57 10.52
N MET A 34 1.69 -1.54 9.69
CA MET A 34 0.37 -1.24 9.12
C MET A 34 -0.07 -2.35 8.15
N LYS A 35 -1.33 -2.76 8.24
CA LYS A 35 -1.91 -3.82 7.41
C LYS A 35 -3.18 -3.35 6.74
N ILE A 36 -3.25 -3.57 5.43
CA ILE A 36 -4.41 -3.31 4.61
C ILE A 36 -4.88 -4.63 4.06
N TRP A 37 -6.11 -5.00 4.38
CA TRP A 37 -6.74 -6.17 3.79
C TRP A 37 -7.24 -5.84 2.39
N ILE A 38 -6.89 -6.72 1.46
CA ILE A 38 -7.25 -6.67 0.05
C ILE A 38 -8.22 -7.82 -0.19
N GLY A 39 -9.51 -7.49 -0.10
CA GLY A 39 -10.55 -8.46 -0.43
C GLY A 39 -10.56 -8.86 -1.89
N ASN A 40 -11.42 -9.83 -2.20
CA ASN A 40 -11.61 -10.34 -3.55
C ASN A 40 -12.30 -9.28 -4.43
N GLY A 41 -11.53 -8.29 -4.88
CA GLY A 41 -11.97 -7.22 -5.76
C GLY A 41 -12.05 -5.83 -5.12
N PHE A 42 -12.56 -4.90 -5.93
CA PHE A 42 -12.56 -3.46 -5.71
C PHE A 42 -13.24 -2.98 -4.41
N PHE A 43 -14.25 -3.72 -3.94
CA PHE A 43 -15.11 -3.30 -2.83
C PHE A 43 -14.63 -3.74 -1.44
N GLY A 44 -13.66 -4.65 -1.40
CA GLY A 44 -13.26 -5.33 -0.17
C GLY A 44 -12.11 -4.69 0.60
N TYR A 45 -11.67 -3.46 0.29
CA TYR A 45 -10.53 -2.88 1.00
C TYR A 45 -10.90 -2.37 2.39
N HIS A 46 -10.15 -2.77 3.41
CA HIS A 46 -10.18 -2.16 4.74
C HIS A 46 -8.78 -2.14 5.37
N VAL A 47 -8.52 -1.12 6.19
CA VAL A 47 -7.26 -1.01 6.94
C VAL A 47 -7.47 -1.69 8.28
N GLU A 48 -6.71 -2.74 8.58
CA GLU A 48 -6.84 -3.52 9.82
C GLU A 48 -6.03 -2.92 10.97
N GLN A 49 -4.80 -2.50 10.68
CA GLN A 49 -3.84 -2.00 11.65
C GLN A 49 -3.21 -0.70 11.17
N PRO A 50 -2.88 0.27 12.06
CA PRO A 50 -3.01 0.20 13.52
C PRO A 50 -4.43 0.46 14.06
N ASN A 51 -5.35 1.01 13.26
CA ASN A 51 -6.76 1.13 13.64
C ASN A 51 -7.63 0.60 12.51
N TYR A 52 -8.71 -0.12 12.86
CA TYR A 52 -9.72 -0.50 11.89
C TYR A 52 -10.31 0.76 11.25
N TYR A 53 -10.17 0.86 9.94
CA TYR A 53 -10.72 1.97 9.17
C TYR A 53 -11.28 1.42 7.87
N GLU A 54 -12.58 1.65 7.68
CA GLU A 54 -13.29 1.30 6.47
C GLU A 54 -13.30 2.51 5.52
N PRO A 55 -12.51 2.48 4.43
CA PRO A 55 -12.47 3.55 3.46
C PRO A 55 -13.80 3.70 2.71
N THR A 56 -14.15 4.93 2.35
CA THR A 56 -15.29 5.23 1.47
C THR A 56 -15.07 4.69 0.05
N LEU A 57 -16.10 4.65 -0.78
CA LEU A 57 -16.00 4.14 -2.16
C LEU A 57 -14.91 4.85 -2.99
N ARG A 58 -14.77 6.18 -2.81
CA ARG A 58 -13.76 6.99 -3.50
C ARG A 58 -12.34 6.64 -3.04
N GLU A 59 -12.17 6.48 -1.73
CA GLU A 59 -10.92 6.08 -1.09
C GLU A 59 -10.51 4.65 -1.47
N LYS A 60 -11.47 3.72 -1.51
CA LYS A 60 -11.30 2.37 -2.07
C LYS A 60 -10.80 2.44 -3.52
N TRP A 61 -11.30 3.39 -4.32
CA TRP A 61 -10.84 3.57 -5.70
C TRP A 61 -9.39 4.04 -5.82
N GLN A 62 -9.01 5.03 -5.02
CA GLN A 62 -7.65 5.54 -5.01
C GLN A 62 -6.67 4.48 -4.50
N LEU A 63 -7.06 3.75 -3.44
CA LEU A 63 -6.28 2.65 -2.89
C LEU A 63 -6.11 1.50 -3.89
N HIS A 64 -7.17 1.12 -4.61
CA HIS A 64 -7.10 0.12 -5.68
C HIS A 64 -6.08 0.51 -6.75
N LYS A 65 -6.08 1.77 -7.19
CA LYS A 65 -5.11 2.27 -8.17
C LYS A 65 -3.68 2.24 -7.63
N ALA A 66 -3.47 2.64 -6.38
CA ALA A 66 -2.16 2.61 -5.73
C ALA A 66 -1.64 1.17 -5.62
N LEU A 67 -2.47 0.24 -5.16
CA LEU A 67 -2.12 -1.18 -5.06
C LEU A 67 -1.84 -1.81 -6.41
N ARG A 68 -2.56 -1.44 -7.47
CA ARG A 68 -2.29 -1.92 -8.83
C ARG A 68 -0.91 -1.46 -9.33
N ARG A 69 -0.53 -0.21 -9.07
CA ARG A 69 0.82 0.30 -9.38
C ARG A 69 1.89 -0.40 -8.57
N LEU A 70 1.65 -0.60 -7.27
CA LEU A 70 2.56 -1.29 -6.39
C LEU A 70 2.76 -2.75 -6.80
N ARG A 71 1.69 -3.46 -7.19
CA ARG A 71 1.78 -4.81 -7.77
C ARG A 71 2.62 -4.84 -9.04
N ALA A 72 2.43 -3.87 -9.94
CA ALA A 72 3.24 -3.79 -11.15
C ALA A 72 4.73 -3.54 -10.84
N TYR A 73 5.03 -2.66 -9.88
CA TYR A 73 6.40 -2.41 -9.41
C TYR A 73 7.03 -3.67 -8.82
N ILE A 74 6.32 -4.38 -7.93
CA ILE A 74 6.83 -5.61 -7.30
C ILE A 74 7.00 -6.72 -8.34
N ALA A 75 6.08 -6.86 -9.29
CA ALA A 75 6.19 -7.84 -10.36
C ALA A 75 7.40 -7.55 -11.28
N ASP A 76 7.62 -6.30 -11.67
CA ASP A 76 8.80 -5.88 -12.44
C ASP A 76 10.09 -6.10 -11.64
N TYR A 77 10.07 -5.78 -10.34
CA TYR A 77 11.19 -6.01 -9.43
C TYR A 77 11.59 -7.48 -9.34
N ILE A 78 10.61 -8.38 -9.13
CA ILE A 78 10.83 -9.83 -9.08
C ILE A 78 11.34 -10.35 -10.43
N ALA A 79 10.73 -9.90 -11.53
CA ALA A 79 11.10 -10.33 -12.89
C ALA A 79 12.54 -9.90 -13.26
N ASN A 80 12.97 -8.72 -12.84
CA ASN A 80 14.28 -8.18 -13.20
C ASN A 80 15.44 -8.60 -12.27
N LYS A 81 15.19 -9.40 -11.21
CA LYS A 81 16.19 -9.76 -10.16
C LYS A 81 17.02 -8.57 -9.65
N ARG A 82 16.49 -7.35 -9.71
CA ARG A 82 17.22 -6.14 -9.30
C ARG A 82 17.30 -6.11 -7.78
N THR A 83 18.46 -5.77 -7.22
CA THR A 83 18.56 -5.37 -5.81
C THR A 83 17.63 -4.18 -5.57
N PRO A 84 16.98 -4.08 -4.39
CA PRO A 84 16.11 -2.95 -4.12
C PRO A 84 16.92 -1.67 -4.28
N PRO A 85 16.37 -0.59 -4.87
CA PRO A 85 17.05 0.70 -4.82
C PRO A 85 17.35 0.96 -3.35
N LYS A 86 18.65 1.13 -3.04
CA LYS A 86 19.15 1.36 -1.69
C LYS A 86 18.21 2.37 -1.05
N SER A 87 17.57 1.99 0.07
CA SER A 87 16.67 2.87 0.81
C SER A 87 17.30 4.25 0.83
N PRO A 88 16.58 5.34 0.51
CA PRO A 88 17.17 6.67 0.51
C PRO A 88 17.82 6.85 1.88
N THR A 89 19.15 6.83 1.89
CA THR A 89 19.93 6.99 3.11
C THR A 89 19.54 8.36 3.61
N THR A 90 18.76 8.39 4.68
CA THR A 90 18.45 9.64 5.34
C THR A 90 19.79 10.18 5.84
N PRO A 91 20.16 11.43 5.49
CA PRO A 91 21.47 12.00 5.82
C PRO A 91 21.71 12.07 7.33
#